data_AF-A0A9P1DBI2-F1
#
_entry.id   AF-A0A9P1DBI2-F1
#
_cell.length_a   1.000
_cell.length_b   1.000
_cell.length_c   1.000
_cell.angle_alpha   90.00
_cell.angle_beta   90.00
_cell.angle_gamma   90.00
#
_symmetry.space_group_name_H-M   'P 1'
#
loop_
_entity.id
_entity.type
_entity.pdbx_description
1 polymer ?
#
loop_
_entity_poly.entity_id
_entity_poly.type
_entity_poly.pdbx_seq_one_letter_code
_entity_poly.pdbx_strand_id
1 'polypeptide(L)'
;MKSAKTYVSQGNLFWMNVRQLCSPTVPINTASLKKIQKAFFEKGPEKLTLEIVVGVTSMVTSERFESMKGALQRISPEEIDHALIMHVAKRIEEGASQEELLAWRTVFLSVSLRCEMIETKEDAFFRSLTYRQRYMSTYESAETHTAQLSRSDLADLWVRKSCDLADDEDCPKTAFEVVDSAMKVFERILSVDKLFDVVFRLEQKYGKQSCFQHMAVLEGICIKTKKRDELLWILESMEDLLIRGESNNKCFSSRTLKGGRTGGGTRGLLDEFLAKEHF
;
A
#
# COMPACT_ATOMS: atom_id res chain seq x y z
N MET A 1 -19.70 20.09 12.28
CA MET A 1 -18.31 20.61 12.20
C MET A 1 -17.39 19.42 12.03
N LYS A 2 -16.63 19.34 10.93
CA LYS A 2 -15.73 18.20 10.67
C LYS A 2 -14.56 18.27 11.66
N SER A 3 -14.53 17.38 12.65
CA SER A 3 -13.39 17.23 13.57
C SER A 3 -12.16 16.84 12.77
N ALA A 4 -11.12 17.68 12.75
CA ALA A 4 -9.86 17.33 12.11
C ALA A 4 -9.29 16.08 12.81
N LYS A 5 -9.23 14.94 12.08
CA LYS A 5 -8.72 13.65 12.58
C LYS A 5 -7.18 13.55 12.52
N THR A 6 -6.54 14.64 12.10
CA THR A 6 -5.11 14.75 11.85
C THR A 6 -4.61 16.09 12.38
N TYR A 7 -3.47 16.06 13.08
CA TYR A 7 -2.77 17.25 13.54
C TYR A 7 -1.28 17.14 13.21
N VAL A 8 -0.68 18.21 12.69
CA VAL A 8 0.74 18.23 12.30
C VAL A 8 1.47 19.31 13.10
N SER A 9 2.60 18.94 13.69
CA SER A 9 3.48 19.85 14.43
C SER A 9 4.92 19.39 14.35
N GLN A 10 5.86 20.23 14.79
CA GLN A 10 7.20 19.73 15.07
C GLN A 10 7.21 18.99 16.41
N GLY A 11 8.12 18.03 16.55
CA GLY A 11 8.38 17.41 17.83
C GLY A 11 9.69 16.67 17.87
N ASN A 12 9.90 15.96 18.98
CA ASN A 12 11.11 15.21 19.24
C ASN A 12 10.90 13.75 18.80
N LEU A 13 11.86 13.21 18.03
CA LEU A 13 11.85 11.82 17.57
C LEU A 13 11.70 10.84 18.75
N PHE A 14 12.35 11.13 19.88
CA PHE A 14 12.36 10.30 21.08
C PHE A 14 11.09 10.44 21.93
N TRP A 15 10.08 11.20 21.49
CA TRP A 15 8.73 11.07 22.05
C TRP A 15 8.06 9.75 21.66
N MET A 16 8.59 9.05 20.65
CA MET A 16 8.12 7.74 20.24
C MET A 16 8.91 6.62 20.89
N ASN A 17 8.27 5.46 21.02
CA ASN A 17 8.98 4.24 21.35
C ASN A 17 9.69 3.68 20.09
N VAL A 18 10.94 4.09 19.87
CA VAL A 18 11.74 3.69 18.69
C VAL A 18 12.04 2.18 18.63
N ARG A 19 11.84 1.45 19.74
CA ARG A 19 12.02 -0.02 19.82
C ARG A 19 10.75 -0.78 19.46
N GLN A 20 9.60 -0.12 19.47
CA GLN A 20 8.33 -0.73 19.11
C GLN A 20 8.18 -0.71 17.58
N LEU A 21 8.01 -1.91 17.01
CA LEU A 21 7.74 -2.10 15.59
C LEU A 21 6.22 -2.17 15.40
N CYS A 22 5.70 -1.47 14.39
CA CYS A 22 4.31 -1.61 13.98
C CYS A 22 4.07 -2.94 13.26
N SER A 23 5.08 -3.44 12.55
CA SER A 23 5.06 -4.75 11.91
C SER A 23 6.21 -5.63 12.42
N PRO A 24 6.09 -6.21 13.63
CA PRO A 24 7.17 -6.96 14.27
C PRO A 24 7.56 -8.25 13.53
N THR A 25 6.67 -8.75 12.68
CA THR A 25 6.92 -9.93 11.82
C THR A 25 7.69 -9.60 10.55
N VAL A 26 7.87 -8.32 10.23
CA VAL A 26 8.59 -7.88 9.03
C VAL A 26 10.02 -7.50 9.43
N PRO A 27 11.03 -8.26 9.00
CA PRO A 27 12.41 -7.94 9.33
C PRO A 27 12.85 -6.66 8.61
N ILE A 28 13.61 -5.81 9.31
CA ILE A 28 14.21 -4.62 8.72
C ILE A 28 15.52 -5.04 8.03
N ASN A 29 15.58 -4.84 6.72
CA ASN A 29 16.76 -5.17 5.93
C ASN A 29 17.86 -4.12 6.14
N THR A 30 19.01 -4.55 6.67
CA THR A 30 20.19 -3.69 6.89
C THR A 30 20.74 -3.09 5.60
N ALA A 31 20.63 -3.79 4.46
CA ALA A 31 21.02 -3.25 3.16
C ALA A 31 20.14 -2.05 2.77
N SER A 32 18.83 -2.13 3.01
CA SER A 32 17.90 -1.03 2.77
C SER A 32 18.19 0.16 3.68
N LEU A 33 18.51 -0.07 4.95
CA LEU A 33 18.91 1.00 5.88
C LEU A 33 20.15 1.75 5.38
N LYS A 34 21.18 1.02 4.91
CA LYS A 34 22.39 1.65 4.35
C LYS A 34 22.08 2.52 3.13
N LYS A 35 21.15 2.09 2.28
CA LYS A 35 20.70 2.91 1.13
C LYS A 35 19.99 4.19 1.59
N ILE A 36 19.07 4.08 2.55
CA ILE A 36 18.37 5.23 3.13
C ILE A 36 19.39 6.21 3.76
N GLN A 37 20.36 5.69 4.51
CA GLN A 37 21.43 6.50 5.10
C GLN A 37 22.18 7.30 4.04
N LYS A 38 22.53 6.63 2.93
CA LYS A 38 23.22 7.28 1.82
C LYS A 38 22.34 8.37 1.17
N ALA A 39 21.10 8.04 0.87
CA ALA A 39 20.19 8.96 0.19
C ALA A 39 19.85 10.22 1.01
N PHE A 40 19.62 10.08 2.32
CA PHE A 40 19.10 11.16 3.17
C PHE A 40 20.13 11.83 4.08
N PHE A 41 21.21 11.14 4.46
CA PHE A 41 22.10 11.60 5.54
C PHE A 41 23.57 11.74 5.12
N GLU A 42 23.96 11.32 3.89
CA GLU A 42 25.35 11.43 3.40
C GLU A 42 25.84 12.88 3.33
N LYS A 43 24.95 13.84 3.05
CA LYS A 43 25.28 15.27 2.99
C LYS A 43 25.44 15.95 4.36
N GLY A 44 25.11 15.24 5.44
CA GLY A 44 25.15 15.76 6.79
C GLY A 44 23.76 16.12 7.37
N PRO A 45 23.73 16.89 8.46
CA PRO A 45 22.51 17.17 9.22
C PRO A 45 21.57 18.11 8.45
N GLU A 46 20.61 17.52 7.74
CA GLU A 46 19.50 18.23 7.11
C GLU A 46 18.18 17.95 7.84
N LYS A 47 17.24 18.90 7.73
CA LYS A 47 15.90 18.71 8.30
C LYS A 47 15.22 17.53 7.61
N LEU A 48 14.72 16.59 8.41
CA LEU A 48 13.93 15.48 7.89
C LEU A 48 12.66 16.02 7.22
N THR A 49 12.56 15.85 5.90
CA THR A 49 11.42 16.31 5.09
C THR A 49 10.21 15.39 5.20
N LEU A 50 10.42 14.19 5.72
CA LEU A 50 9.42 13.14 5.84
C LEU A 50 8.57 13.31 7.10
N GLU A 51 7.26 13.08 6.97
CA GLU A 51 6.32 13.16 8.08
C GLU A 51 6.31 11.85 8.88
N ILE A 52 6.68 11.94 10.15
CA ILE A 52 6.58 10.83 11.08
C ILE A 52 5.14 10.78 11.60
N VAL A 53 4.46 9.67 11.32
CA VAL A 53 3.05 9.50 11.67
C VAL A 53 2.95 8.73 12.98
N VAL A 54 2.22 9.27 13.95
CA VAL A 54 1.97 8.66 15.27
C VAL A 54 0.48 8.44 15.50
N GLY A 55 0.14 7.30 16.09
CA GLY A 55 -1.23 6.90 16.36
C GLY A 55 -1.71 7.40 17.71
N VAL A 56 -2.86 8.05 17.72
CA VAL A 56 -3.56 8.47 18.94
C VAL A 56 -4.98 7.92 18.91
N THR A 57 -5.51 7.47 20.06
CA THR A 57 -6.91 7.05 20.13
C THR A 57 -7.81 8.25 20.43
N SER A 58 -9.10 8.12 20.15
CA SER A 58 -10.10 9.17 20.44
C SER A 58 -10.22 9.50 21.93
N MET A 59 -9.70 8.65 22.82
CA MET A 59 -9.70 8.85 24.28
C MET A 59 -8.49 9.65 24.79
N VAL A 60 -7.52 9.97 23.93
CA VAL A 60 -6.32 10.70 24.35
C VAL A 60 -6.62 12.20 24.46
N THR A 61 -6.58 12.72 25.69
CA THR A 61 -6.58 14.17 25.96
C THR A 61 -5.18 14.77 25.75
N SER A 62 -5.08 16.11 25.69
CA SER A 62 -3.79 16.81 25.60
C SER A 62 -2.86 16.49 26.78
N GLU A 63 -3.39 16.46 28.00
CA GLU A 63 -2.65 16.08 29.21
C GLU A 63 -2.17 14.63 29.15
N ARG A 64 -3.01 13.72 28.64
CA ARG A 64 -2.64 12.33 28.45
C ARG A 64 -1.54 12.18 27.40
N PHE A 65 -1.61 12.95 26.31
CA PHE A 65 -0.60 12.96 25.26
C PHE A 65 0.79 13.34 25.80
N GLU A 66 0.87 14.37 26.65
CA GLU A 66 2.12 14.76 27.32
C GLU A 66 2.72 13.62 28.15
N SER A 67 1.88 12.88 28.89
CA SER A 67 2.32 11.72 29.67
C SER A 67 2.76 10.51 28.81
N MET A 68 2.42 10.51 27.52
CA MET A 68 2.78 9.45 26.58
C MET A 68 4.08 9.73 25.82
N LYS A 69 4.71 10.90 26.00
CA LYS A 69 6.03 11.19 25.42
C LYS A 69 7.06 10.16 25.91
N GLY A 70 7.77 9.57 24.96
CA GLY A 70 8.67 8.41 25.15
C GLY A 70 8.01 7.06 24.86
N ALA A 71 6.68 7.04 24.76
CA ALA A 71 5.86 5.85 24.54
C ALA A 71 4.87 5.99 23.38
N LEU A 72 4.95 7.07 22.58
CA LEU A 72 4.05 7.25 21.44
C LEU A 72 4.27 6.13 20.42
N GLN A 73 3.16 5.57 19.93
CA GLN A 73 3.17 4.53 18.92
C GLN A 73 3.30 5.17 17.54
N ARG A 74 4.45 4.98 16.91
CA ARG A 74 4.67 5.34 15.50
C ARG A 74 3.89 4.39 14.59
N ILE A 75 3.27 4.93 13.54
CA ILE A 75 2.61 4.19 12.45
C ILE A 75 3.41 4.30 11.15
N SER A 76 4.16 5.39 10.96
CA SER A 76 5.04 5.51 9.79
C SER A 76 6.15 4.45 9.81
N PRO A 77 6.77 4.17 8.64
CA PRO A 77 7.77 3.12 8.51
C PRO A 77 8.98 3.40 9.41
N GLU A 78 9.53 2.34 10.00
CA GLU A 78 10.59 2.45 11.01
C GLU A 78 11.99 2.67 10.42
N GLU A 79 12.15 2.36 9.14
CA GLU A 79 13.45 2.27 8.46
C GLU A 79 14.19 3.61 8.43
N ILE A 80 13.48 4.73 8.26
CA ILE A 80 14.08 6.07 8.20
C ILE A 80 14.65 6.49 9.55
N ASP A 81 13.87 6.27 10.62
CA ASP A 81 14.28 6.67 11.97
C ASP A 81 15.45 5.81 12.44
N HIS A 82 15.42 4.51 12.13
CA HIS A 82 16.53 3.59 12.42
C HIS A 82 17.77 3.94 11.59
N ALA A 83 17.60 4.28 10.32
CA ALA A 83 18.70 4.76 9.47
C ALA A 83 19.35 6.02 10.06
N LEU A 84 18.55 7.00 10.52
CA LEU A 84 19.04 8.22 11.17
C LEU A 84 19.78 7.91 12.47
N ILE A 85 19.19 7.11 13.36
CA ILE A 85 19.81 6.73 14.64
C ILE A 85 21.14 6.02 14.40
N MET A 86 21.17 5.04 13.49
CA MET A 86 22.39 4.31 13.16
C MET A 86 23.44 5.20 12.49
N HIS A 87 23.03 6.17 11.67
CA HIS A 87 23.95 7.09 11.01
C HIS A 87 24.63 7.98 12.06
N VAL A 88 23.86 8.59 12.96
CA VAL A 88 24.42 9.45 14.01
C VAL A 88 25.27 8.64 14.99
N ALA A 89 24.88 7.40 15.32
CA ALA A 89 25.71 6.51 16.13
C ALA A 89 27.10 6.29 15.49
N LYS A 90 27.13 6.02 14.18
CA LYS A 90 28.39 5.89 13.42
C LYS A 90 29.22 7.18 13.46
N ARG A 91 28.60 8.35 13.29
CA ARG A 91 29.30 9.65 13.37
C ARG A 91 29.90 9.91 14.74
N ILE A 92 29.23 9.50 15.81
CA ILE A 92 29.76 9.57 17.19
C ILE A 92 30.99 8.67 17.33
N GLU A 93 30.92 7.42 16.85
CA GLU A 93 32.04 6.47 16.89
C GLU A 93 33.25 6.95 16.06
N GLU A 94 33.00 7.64 14.94
CA GLU A 94 34.02 8.25 14.08
C GLU A 94 34.62 9.55 14.65
N GLY A 95 34.13 10.04 15.81
CA GLY A 95 34.66 11.24 16.44
C GLY A 95 34.22 12.54 15.76
N ALA A 96 32.98 12.60 15.25
CA ALA A 96 32.40 13.81 14.68
C ALA A 96 32.50 15.01 15.66
N SER A 97 32.61 16.22 15.11
CA SER A 97 32.76 17.42 15.91
C SER A 97 31.52 17.70 16.75
N GLN A 98 31.69 18.41 17.87
CA GLN A 98 30.58 18.84 18.72
C GLN A 98 29.55 19.67 17.94
N GLU A 99 30.00 20.48 16.99
CA GLU A 99 29.16 21.30 16.12
C GLU A 99 28.25 20.43 15.26
N GLU A 100 28.79 19.38 14.65
CA GLU A 100 28.01 18.42 13.85
C GLU A 100 26.99 17.67 14.72
N LEU A 101 27.40 17.21 15.92
CA LEU A 101 26.51 16.51 16.84
C LEU A 101 25.36 17.40 17.36
N LEU A 102 25.62 18.70 17.56
CA LEU A 102 24.57 19.67 17.91
C LEU A 102 23.59 19.90 16.75
N ALA A 103 24.07 19.89 15.51
CA ALA A 103 23.20 19.96 14.34
C ALA A 103 22.33 18.69 14.22
N TRP A 104 22.89 17.50 14.39
CA TRP A 104 22.11 16.24 14.44
C TRP A 104 21.11 16.21 15.59
N ARG A 105 21.48 16.73 16.78
CA ARG A 105 20.54 16.91 17.89
C ARG A 105 19.36 17.79 17.49
N THR A 106 19.60 18.85 16.72
CA THR A 106 18.53 19.73 16.22
C THR A 106 17.60 18.96 15.27
N VAL A 107 18.13 18.09 14.41
CA VAL A 107 17.33 17.22 13.55
C VAL A 107 16.40 16.32 14.39
N PHE A 108 16.93 15.66 15.43
CA PHE A 108 16.11 14.83 16.32
C PHE A 108 14.99 15.59 17.04
N LEU A 109 15.23 16.86 17.39
CA LEU A 109 14.29 17.70 18.13
C LEU A 109 13.25 18.42 17.26
N SER A 110 13.40 18.37 15.93
CA SER A 110 12.59 19.16 14.99
C SER A 110 11.91 18.32 13.89
N VAL A 111 11.70 17.02 14.16
CA VAL A 111 11.01 16.13 13.22
C VAL A 111 9.56 16.56 13.03
N SER A 112 9.04 16.41 11.81
CA SER A 112 7.63 16.67 11.52
C SER A 112 6.78 15.51 12.04
N LEU A 113 6.00 15.74 13.09
CA LEU A 113 5.08 14.77 13.68
C LEU A 113 3.66 15.01 13.19
N ARG A 114 3.05 13.96 12.66
CA ARG A 114 1.64 13.92 12.27
C ARG A 114 0.90 12.94 13.17
N CYS A 115 0.02 13.47 14.01
CA CYS A 115 -0.86 12.67 14.86
C CYS A 115 -2.09 12.24 14.05
N GLU A 116 -2.34 10.94 13.98
CA GLU A 116 -3.50 10.36 13.32
C GLU A 116 -4.36 9.58 14.31
N MET A 117 -5.67 9.81 14.25
CA MET A 117 -6.62 9.08 15.06
C MET A 117 -6.73 7.62 14.56
N ILE A 118 -6.35 6.67 15.41
CA ILE A 118 -6.45 5.24 15.17
C ILE A 118 -7.19 4.57 16.33
N GLU A 119 -8.24 3.82 16.00
CA GLU A 119 -9.09 3.16 17.01
C GLU A 119 -8.60 1.75 17.35
N THR A 120 -8.03 1.04 16.38
CA THR A 120 -7.59 -0.35 16.56
C THR A 120 -6.12 -0.57 16.21
N LYS A 121 -5.50 -1.59 16.81
CA LYS A 121 -4.12 -1.99 16.48
C LYS A 121 -3.99 -2.53 15.05
N GLU A 122 -5.06 -3.13 14.53
CA GLU A 122 -5.13 -3.64 13.17
C GLU A 122 -5.12 -2.51 12.14
N ASP A 123 -5.85 -1.42 12.40
CA ASP A 123 -5.80 -0.22 11.59
C ASP A 123 -4.39 0.39 11.57
N ALA A 124 -3.72 0.45 12.72
CA ALA A 124 -2.33 0.90 12.80
C ALA A 124 -1.40 0.04 11.93
N PHE A 125 -1.59 -1.28 11.96
CA PHE A 125 -0.81 -2.21 11.13
C PHE A 125 -1.02 -1.98 9.64
N PHE A 126 -2.26 -1.96 9.14
CA PHE A 126 -2.54 -1.75 7.72
C PHE A 126 -2.14 -0.35 7.23
N ARG A 127 -2.29 0.67 8.07
CA ARG A 127 -1.79 2.03 7.81
C ARG A 127 -0.27 2.04 7.66
N SER A 128 0.44 1.33 8.54
CA SER A 128 1.90 1.24 8.47
C SER A 128 2.39 0.60 7.16
N LEU A 129 1.70 -0.44 6.68
CA LEU A 129 2.00 -1.06 5.38
C LEU A 129 1.76 -0.09 4.21
N THR A 130 0.65 0.64 4.25
CA THR A 130 0.31 1.65 3.24
C THR A 130 1.35 2.77 3.21
N TYR A 131 1.78 3.26 4.37
CA TYR A 131 2.85 4.23 4.45
C TYR A 131 4.16 3.65 3.93
N ARG A 132 4.53 2.43 4.29
CA ARG A 132 5.76 1.79 3.81
C ARG A 132 5.81 1.73 2.29
N GLN A 133 4.71 1.38 1.65
CA GLN A 133 4.60 1.40 0.19
C GLN A 133 4.82 2.80 -0.40
N ARG A 134 4.18 3.84 0.17
CA ARG A 134 4.34 5.23 -0.28
C ARG A 134 5.75 5.77 -0.06
N TYR A 135 6.37 5.41 1.06
CA TYR A 135 7.73 5.83 1.39
C TYR A 135 8.76 5.14 0.51
N MET A 136 8.58 3.85 0.22
CA MET A 136 9.41 3.15 -0.76
C MET A 136 9.31 3.76 -2.16
N SER A 137 8.09 4.07 -2.63
CA SER A 137 7.95 4.73 -3.94
C SER A 137 8.59 6.11 -3.97
N THR A 138 8.59 6.84 -2.85
CA THR A 138 9.24 8.16 -2.73
C THR A 138 10.77 8.05 -2.67
N TYR A 139 11.29 7.02 -1.98
CA TYR A 139 12.72 6.72 -1.91
C TYR A 139 13.27 6.31 -3.30
N GLU A 140 12.57 5.43 -4.02
CA GLU A 140 12.97 4.99 -5.35
C GLU A 140 12.92 6.13 -6.37
N SER A 141 11.93 7.03 -6.26
CA SER A 141 11.83 8.23 -7.11
C SER A 141 12.82 9.36 -6.75
N ALA A 142 13.39 9.37 -5.53
CA ALA A 142 14.47 10.29 -5.17
C ALA A 142 15.84 9.85 -5.73
N GLU A 143 16.09 8.54 -5.88
CA GLU A 143 17.32 8.00 -6.48
C GLU A 143 17.27 7.91 -8.01
N THR A 144 16.07 7.83 -8.59
CA THR A 144 15.91 7.82 -10.04
C THR A 144 15.15 9.04 -10.54
N HIS A 145 15.83 9.91 -11.29
CA HIS A 145 15.17 10.78 -12.25
C HIS A 145 14.47 9.91 -13.31
N THR A 146 13.33 9.30 -13.01
CA THR A 146 12.50 8.63 -14.02
C THR A 146 11.05 8.59 -13.61
N ALA A 147 10.22 8.78 -14.62
CA ALA A 147 8.78 8.70 -14.65
C ALA A 147 8.21 7.52 -13.84
N GLN A 148 6.92 7.63 -13.50
CA GLN A 148 6.08 6.50 -13.10
C GLN A 148 6.56 5.23 -13.82
N LEU A 149 7.10 4.28 -13.05
CA LEU A 149 7.55 3.00 -13.60
C LEU A 149 6.38 2.42 -14.39
N SER A 150 6.64 2.10 -15.65
CA SER A 150 5.62 1.52 -16.50
C SER A 150 5.26 0.13 -15.98
N ARG A 151 4.08 -0.39 -16.35
CA ARG A 151 3.65 -1.74 -15.95
C ARG A 151 4.69 -2.81 -16.31
N SER A 152 5.40 -2.62 -17.42
CA SER A 152 6.49 -3.52 -17.82
C SER A 152 7.69 -3.46 -16.89
N ASP A 153 8.07 -2.27 -16.42
CA ASP A 153 9.23 -2.11 -15.53
C ASP A 153 8.98 -2.77 -14.17
N LEU A 154 7.76 -2.67 -13.65
CA LEU A 154 7.35 -3.32 -12.40
C LEU A 154 7.31 -4.85 -12.53
N ALA A 155 6.82 -5.36 -13.65
CA ALA A 155 6.80 -6.80 -13.92
C ALA A 155 8.21 -7.37 -14.06
N ASP A 156 9.12 -6.67 -14.75
CA ASP A 156 10.53 -7.04 -14.87
C ASP A 156 11.25 -7.04 -13.51
N LEU A 157 10.97 -6.05 -12.65
CA LEU A 157 11.50 -6.02 -11.28
C LEU A 157 11.01 -7.20 -10.44
N TRP A 158 9.73 -7.58 -10.59
CA TRP A 158 9.15 -8.71 -9.85
C TRP A 158 9.71 -10.05 -10.32
N VAL A 159 9.91 -10.23 -11.64
CA VAL A 159 10.58 -11.40 -12.22
C VAL A 159 12.00 -11.50 -11.67
N ARG A 160 12.80 -10.43 -11.73
CA ARG A 160 14.17 -10.41 -11.21
C ARG A 160 14.25 -10.80 -9.74
N LYS A 161 13.38 -10.21 -8.90
CA LYS A 161 13.33 -10.49 -7.47
C LYS A 161 12.84 -11.91 -7.14
N SER A 162 12.01 -12.49 -8.01
CA SER A 162 11.52 -13.87 -7.85
C SER A 162 12.56 -14.89 -8.30
N CYS A 163 13.38 -14.57 -9.31
CA CYS A 163 14.49 -15.42 -9.76
C CYS A 163 15.70 -15.44 -8.80
N ASP A 164 15.84 -14.44 -7.93
CA ASP A 164 16.88 -14.42 -6.88
C ASP A 164 16.56 -15.36 -5.69
N LEU A 165 15.36 -15.96 -5.65
CA LEU A 165 15.01 -17.04 -4.72
C LEU A 165 15.37 -18.37 -5.37
N ALA A 166 16.28 -19.12 -4.73
CA ALA A 166 16.93 -20.31 -5.26
C ALA A 166 15.97 -21.37 -5.86
N ASP A 167 16.36 -21.91 -7.02
CA ASP A 167 16.04 -23.22 -7.62
C ASP A 167 14.67 -23.84 -7.29
N ASP A 168 13.59 -23.08 -7.39
CA ASP A 168 12.28 -23.67 -7.66
C ASP A 168 12.08 -23.72 -9.17
N GLU A 169 12.05 -24.94 -9.75
CA GLU A 169 11.76 -25.18 -11.17
C GLU A 169 10.40 -24.60 -11.61
N ASP A 170 9.60 -24.13 -10.66
CA ASP A 170 8.32 -23.46 -10.82
C ASP A 170 8.40 -21.91 -10.81
N CYS A 171 9.56 -21.29 -11.08
CA CYS A 171 9.58 -19.85 -11.36
C CYS A 171 8.65 -19.56 -12.56
N PRO A 172 7.48 -18.92 -12.35
CA PRO A 172 6.45 -18.95 -13.37
C PRO A 172 6.87 -18.02 -14.50
N LYS A 173 7.05 -18.57 -15.71
CA LYS A 173 7.07 -17.78 -16.96
C LYS A 173 5.80 -16.91 -17.13
N THR A 174 4.79 -17.11 -16.28
CA THR A 174 3.55 -16.33 -16.15
C THR A 174 3.64 -15.12 -15.21
N ALA A 175 4.78 -14.84 -14.58
CA ALA A 175 4.94 -13.74 -13.62
C ALA A 175 4.60 -12.36 -14.21
N PHE A 176 5.04 -12.07 -15.44
CA PHE A 176 4.71 -10.80 -16.10
C PHE A 176 3.21 -10.64 -16.34
N GLU A 177 2.56 -11.66 -16.89
CA GLU A 177 1.12 -11.63 -17.21
C GLU A 177 0.28 -11.50 -15.95
N VAL A 178 0.68 -12.16 -14.87
CA VAL A 178 0.03 -12.06 -13.56
C VAL A 178 0.19 -10.65 -12.99
N VAL A 179 1.40 -10.08 -13.04
CA VAL A 179 1.65 -8.71 -12.54
C VAL A 179 0.92 -7.66 -13.38
N ASP A 180 0.95 -7.74 -14.72
CA ASP A 180 0.19 -6.81 -15.58
C ASP A 180 -1.31 -6.91 -15.32
N SER A 181 -1.84 -8.13 -15.16
CA SER A 181 -3.24 -8.35 -14.84
C SER A 181 -3.61 -7.76 -13.48
N ALA A 182 -2.77 -7.95 -12.46
CA ALA A 182 -2.98 -7.41 -11.12
C ALA A 182 -2.96 -5.88 -11.11
N MET A 183 -1.97 -5.27 -11.76
CA MET A 183 -1.86 -3.82 -11.88
C MET A 183 -3.05 -3.22 -12.64
N LYS A 184 -3.47 -3.87 -13.74
CA LYS A 184 -4.64 -3.47 -14.52
C LYS A 184 -5.92 -3.48 -13.68
N VAL A 185 -6.14 -4.53 -12.88
CA VAL A 185 -7.28 -4.62 -11.96
C VAL A 185 -7.18 -3.56 -10.86
N PHE A 186 -6.00 -3.37 -10.28
CA PHE A 186 -5.78 -2.37 -9.24
C PHE A 186 -6.09 -0.95 -9.74
N GLU A 187 -5.48 -0.53 -10.84
CA GLU A 187 -5.65 0.81 -11.40
C GLU A 187 -7.08 1.09 -11.85
N ARG A 188 -7.80 0.09 -12.38
CA ARG A 188 -9.13 0.31 -12.97
C ARG A 188 -10.29 0.08 -12.03
N ILE A 189 -10.13 -0.78 -11.03
CA ILE A 189 -11.21 -1.18 -10.12
C ILE A 189 -10.83 -0.82 -8.68
N LEU A 190 -9.75 -1.38 -8.15
CA LEU A 190 -9.47 -1.30 -6.71
C LEU A 190 -9.01 0.09 -6.24
N SER A 191 -8.47 0.92 -7.13
CA SER A 191 -8.08 2.31 -6.83
C SER A 191 -9.24 3.30 -6.88
N VAL A 192 -10.43 2.86 -7.30
CA VAL A 192 -11.63 3.69 -7.42
C VAL A 192 -12.62 3.28 -6.33
N ASP A 193 -12.80 4.14 -5.32
CA ASP A 193 -13.59 3.86 -4.11
C ASP A 193 -14.94 3.19 -4.41
N LYS A 194 -15.73 3.72 -5.36
CA LYS A 194 -17.05 3.16 -5.70
C LYS A 194 -16.99 1.73 -6.25
N LEU A 195 -16.00 1.43 -7.09
CA LEU A 195 -15.83 0.09 -7.69
C LEU A 195 -15.27 -0.87 -6.65
N PHE A 196 -14.33 -0.39 -5.84
CA PHE A 196 -13.77 -1.12 -4.70
C PHE A 196 -14.86 -1.54 -3.71
N ASP A 197 -15.77 -0.63 -3.34
CA ASP A 197 -16.82 -0.89 -2.38
C ASP A 197 -17.74 -2.05 -2.81
N VAL A 198 -18.09 -2.13 -4.11
CA VAL A 198 -18.90 -3.24 -4.65
C VAL A 198 -18.17 -4.58 -4.53
N VAL A 199 -16.90 -4.62 -4.95
CA VAL A 199 -16.08 -5.83 -4.86
C VAL A 199 -15.89 -6.23 -3.40
N PHE A 200 -15.62 -5.27 -2.52
CA PHE A 200 -15.39 -5.50 -1.10
C PHE A 200 -16.64 -6.06 -0.39
N ARG A 201 -17.84 -5.55 -0.70
CA ARG A 201 -19.09 -6.11 -0.14
C ARG A 201 -19.31 -7.56 -0.54
N LEU A 202 -19.07 -7.90 -1.80
CA LEU A 202 -19.20 -9.27 -2.30
C LEU A 202 -18.15 -10.21 -1.68
N GLU A 203 -16.90 -9.76 -1.55
CA GLU A 203 -15.86 -10.50 -0.84
C GLU A 203 -16.18 -10.67 0.65
N GLN A 204 -16.68 -9.64 1.32
CA GLN A 204 -17.07 -9.71 2.74
C GLN A 204 -18.22 -10.71 2.97
N LYS A 205 -19.18 -10.77 2.04
CA LYS A 205 -20.36 -11.63 2.15
C LYS A 205 -20.07 -13.10 1.81
N TYR A 206 -19.30 -13.36 0.74
CA TYR A 206 -19.10 -14.71 0.21
C TYR A 206 -17.70 -15.30 0.48
N GLY A 207 -16.72 -14.47 0.81
CA GLY A 207 -15.35 -14.86 1.12
C GLY A 207 -14.76 -15.80 0.07
N LYS A 208 -14.32 -16.99 0.49
CA LYS A 208 -13.76 -18.02 -0.42
C LYS A 208 -14.73 -18.54 -1.47
N GLN A 209 -16.03 -18.24 -1.39
CA GLN A 209 -17.02 -18.59 -2.40
C GLN A 209 -17.39 -17.43 -3.33
N SER A 210 -16.74 -16.27 -3.18
CA SER A 210 -16.93 -15.10 -4.03
C SER A 210 -16.56 -15.40 -5.48
N CYS A 211 -17.32 -14.83 -6.42
CA CYS A 211 -16.96 -14.86 -7.83
C CYS A 211 -15.65 -14.11 -8.14
N PHE A 212 -15.18 -13.24 -7.23
CA PHE A 212 -13.92 -12.50 -7.38
C PHE A 212 -12.72 -13.16 -6.70
N GLN A 213 -12.88 -14.39 -6.17
CA GLN A 213 -11.76 -15.18 -5.65
C GLN A 213 -10.61 -15.32 -6.65
N HIS A 214 -10.93 -15.39 -7.95
CA HIS A 214 -9.95 -15.46 -9.02
C HIS A 214 -9.88 -14.13 -9.78
N MET A 215 -8.69 -13.50 -9.76
CA MET A 215 -8.41 -12.23 -10.44
C MET A 215 -8.79 -12.21 -11.93
N ALA A 216 -8.75 -13.38 -12.60
CA ALA A 216 -9.13 -13.54 -14.00
C ALA A 216 -10.59 -13.12 -14.31
N VAL A 217 -11.46 -13.03 -13.30
CA VAL A 217 -12.81 -12.49 -13.43
C VAL A 217 -12.78 -10.97 -13.53
N LEU A 218 -12.14 -10.30 -12.57
CA LEU A 218 -11.98 -8.83 -12.57
C LEU A 218 -11.19 -8.34 -13.78
N GLU A 219 -10.14 -9.07 -14.15
CA GLU A 219 -9.37 -8.77 -15.36
C GLU A 219 -10.22 -8.89 -16.63
N GLY A 220 -11.11 -9.89 -16.70
CA GLY A 220 -12.04 -10.03 -17.82
C GLY A 220 -13.03 -8.88 -17.96
N ILE A 221 -13.54 -8.39 -16.83
CA ILE A 221 -14.39 -7.20 -16.77
C ILE A 221 -13.61 -5.99 -17.29
N CYS A 222 -12.36 -5.80 -16.84
CA CYS A 222 -11.48 -4.75 -17.37
C CYS A 222 -11.26 -4.86 -18.88
N ILE A 223 -11.00 -6.04 -19.43
CA ILE A 223 -10.73 -6.20 -20.87
C ILE A 223 -11.94 -5.81 -21.74
N LYS A 224 -13.15 -6.12 -21.28
CA LYS A 224 -14.39 -5.91 -22.05
C LYS A 224 -14.97 -4.50 -21.91
N THR A 225 -14.69 -3.82 -20.82
CA THR A 225 -15.16 -2.46 -20.55
C THR A 225 -14.11 -1.42 -20.96
N LYS A 226 -14.55 -0.28 -21.50
CA LYS A 226 -13.68 0.84 -21.84
C LYS A 226 -13.90 2.01 -20.90
N LYS A 227 -15.13 2.24 -20.45
CA LYS A 227 -15.49 3.36 -19.57
C LYS A 227 -15.61 2.91 -18.12
N ARG A 228 -15.54 3.88 -17.21
CA ARG A 228 -15.71 3.65 -15.77
C ARG A 228 -17.16 3.37 -15.39
N ASP A 229 -18.11 3.97 -16.10
CA ASP A 229 -19.53 3.78 -15.84
C ASP A 229 -19.97 2.35 -16.21
N GLU A 230 -19.48 1.82 -17.34
CA GLU A 230 -19.65 0.42 -17.77
C GLU A 230 -19.11 -0.56 -16.70
N LEU A 231 -17.95 -0.26 -16.11
CA LEU A 231 -17.36 -1.06 -15.02
C LEU A 231 -18.26 -1.10 -13.79
N LEU A 232 -18.78 0.07 -13.39
CA LEU A 232 -19.65 0.18 -12.23
C LEU A 232 -20.96 -0.56 -12.47
N TRP A 233 -21.59 -0.32 -13.63
CA TRP A 233 -22.83 -0.97 -14.03
C TRP A 233 -22.73 -2.49 -14.01
N ILE A 234 -21.64 -3.07 -14.55
CA ILE A 234 -21.43 -4.52 -14.55
C ILE A 234 -21.27 -5.04 -13.13
N LEU A 235 -20.44 -4.40 -12.30
CA LEU A 235 -20.18 -4.86 -10.93
C LEU A 235 -21.45 -4.78 -10.07
N GLU A 236 -22.20 -3.68 -10.16
CA GLU A 236 -23.48 -3.50 -9.46
C GLU A 236 -24.54 -4.50 -9.96
N SER A 237 -24.61 -4.75 -11.27
CA SER A 237 -25.53 -5.75 -11.84
C SER A 237 -25.21 -7.16 -11.35
N MET A 238 -23.92 -7.51 -11.26
CA MET A 238 -23.47 -8.79 -10.70
C MET A 238 -23.83 -8.90 -9.21
N GLU A 239 -23.61 -7.82 -8.44
CA GLU A 239 -23.99 -7.75 -7.03
C GLU A 239 -25.50 -7.96 -6.84
N ASP A 240 -26.32 -7.24 -7.61
CA ASP A 240 -27.78 -7.31 -7.53
C ASP A 240 -28.32 -8.72 -7.82
N LEU A 241 -27.81 -9.36 -8.89
CA LEU A 241 -28.21 -10.73 -9.24
C LEU A 241 -27.84 -11.75 -8.16
N LEU A 242 -26.70 -11.56 -7.49
CA LEU A 242 -26.25 -12.41 -6.38
C LEU A 242 -27.05 -12.17 -5.10
N ILE A 243 -27.39 -10.92 -4.80
CA ILE A 243 -28.17 -10.55 -3.61
C ILE A 243 -29.62 -11.03 -3.74
N ARG A 244 -30.23 -10.88 -4.92
CA ARG A 244 -31.62 -11.32 -5.19
C ARG A 244 -31.76 -12.84 -5.35
N GLY A 245 -30.65 -13.56 -5.45
CA GLY A 245 -30.65 -15.02 -5.64
C GLY A 245 -31.06 -15.46 -7.05
N GLU A 246 -31.12 -14.52 -8.00
CA GLU A 246 -31.37 -14.81 -9.42
C GLU A 246 -30.16 -15.46 -10.10
N SER A 247 -28.97 -15.29 -9.51
CA SER A 247 -27.72 -15.95 -9.92
C SER A 247 -26.94 -16.44 -8.70
N ASN A 248 -25.85 -17.19 -8.96
CA ASN A 248 -24.91 -17.65 -7.93
C ASN A 248 -23.46 -17.39 -8.35
N ASN A 249 -22.53 -17.42 -7.38
CA ASN A 249 -21.13 -17.10 -7.64
C ASN A 249 -20.47 -17.99 -8.72
N LYS A 250 -20.93 -19.24 -8.90
CA LYS A 250 -20.41 -20.16 -9.93
C LYS A 250 -20.81 -19.76 -11.34
N CYS A 251 -21.91 -19.01 -11.50
CA CYS A 251 -22.34 -18.48 -12.78
C CYS A 251 -21.40 -17.40 -13.34
N PHE A 252 -20.62 -16.74 -12.46
CA PHE A 252 -19.71 -15.65 -12.82
C PHE A 252 -18.26 -16.11 -12.94
N SER A 253 -18.02 -17.22 -13.65
CA SER A 253 -16.67 -17.68 -13.96
C SER A 253 -16.04 -16.87 -15.10
N SER A 254 -14.70 -16.76 -15.16
CA SER A 254 -14.00 -16.06 -16.25
C SER A 254 -14.40 -16.59 -17.63
N ARG A 255 -14.66 -17.89 -17.76
CA ARG A 255 -15.13 -18.52 -19.01
C ARG A 255 -16.55 -18.08 -19.38
N THR A 256 -17.47 -18.08 -18.41
CA THR A 256 -18.87 -17.69 -18.63
C THR A 256 -18.98 -16.20 -18.98
N LEU A 257 -18.17 -15.37 -18.33
CA LEU A 257 -18.13 -13.93 -18.53
C LEU A 257 -17.54 -13.54 -19.88
N LYS A 258 -16.43 -14.18 -20.29
CA LYS A 258 -15.71 -13.87 -21.54
C LYS A 258 -16.32 -14.54 -22.79
N GLY A 259 -17.02 -15.67 -22.63
CA GLY A 259 -17.49 -16.52 -23.73
C GLY A 259 -16.39 -17.46 -24.27
N GLY A 260 -16.77 -18.50 -25.02
CA GLY A 260 -15.85 -19.52 -25.54
C GLY A 260 -15.54 -19.37 -27.03
N ARG A 261 -14.29 -19.71 -27.46
CA ARG A 261 -13.93 -19.86 -28.88
C ARG A 261 -14.32 -21.23 -29.48
N THR A 262 -14.79 -22.18 -28.67
CA THR A 262 -15.11 -23.54 -29.13
C THR A 262 -16.45 -24.01 -28.58
N GLY A 263 -17.44 -24.14 -29.47
CA GLY A 263 -18.60 -25.01 -29.26
C GLY A 263 -19.86 -24.41 -28.62
N GLY A 264 -19.98 -23.10 -28.45
CA GLY A 264 -21.23 -22.47 -28.03
C GLY A 264 -21.12 -20.98 -27.81
N GLY A 265 -21.80 -20.19 -28.67
CA GLY A 265 -22.00 -18.74 -28.55
C GLY A 265 -20.73 -17.87 -28.53
N THR A 266 -20.58 -16.99 -29.53
CA THR A 266 -19.49 -15.99 -29.57
C THR A 266 -19.58 -14.89 -28.50
N ARG A 267 -20.63 -14.86 -27.68
CA ARG A 267 -20.93 -13.79 -26.72
C ARG A 267 -20.93 -14.34 -25.29
N GLY A 268 -20.19 -13.69 -24.40
CA GLY A 268 -20.19 -13.98 -22.97
C GLY A 268 -21.18 -13.10 -22.20
N LEU A 269 -21.40 -13.40 -20.92
CA LEU A 269 -22.35 -12.65 -20.08
C LEU A 269 -22.02 -11.14 -19.99
N LEU A 270 -20.74 -10.76 -20.09
CA LEU A 270 -20.33 -9.36 -20.14
C LEU A 270 -20.83 -8.64 -21.40
N ASP A 271 -20.87 -9.35 -22.54
CA ASP A 271 -21.38 -8.78 -23.78
C ASP A 271 -22.90 -8.54 -23.69
N GLU A 272 -23.61 -9.37 -22.92
CA GLU A 272 -25.05 -9.18 -22.66
C GLU A 272 -25.32 -7.99 -21.73
N PHE A 273 -24.51 -7.81 -20.67
CA PHE A 273 -24.63 -6.64 -19.79
C PHE A 273 -24.39 -5.34 -20.54
N LEU A 274 -23.34 -5.28 -21.36
CA LEU A 274 -23.01 -4.11 -22.17
C LEU A 274 -24.06 -3.84 -23.26
N ALA A 275 -24.65 -4.88 -23.85
CA ALA A 275 -25.73 -4.69 -24.81
C ALA A 275 -26.97 -4.05 -24.15
N LYS A 276 -27.29 -4.39 -22.90
CA LYS A 276 -28.43 -3.83 -22.16
C LYS A 276 -28.23 -2.38 -21.69
N GLU A 277 -26.99 -1.91 -21.57
CA GLU A 277 -26.70 -0.51 -21.21
C GLU A 277 -27.00 0.47 -22.37
N HIS A 278 -27.05 -0.02 -23.61
CA HIS A 278 -27.24 0.78 -24.82
C HIS A 278 -28.70 0.84 -25.33
N PHE A 279 -29.65 0.27 -24.60
CA PHE A 279 -31.09 0.34 -24.86
C PHE A 279 -31.82 0.99 -23.69
#